data_AF-A0A1F7RNV4-F1
#
_entry.id   AF-A0A1F7RNV4-F1
#
_cell.length_a   1.000
_cell.length_b   1.000
_cell.length_c   1.000
_cell.angle_alpha   90.00
_cell.angle_beta   90.00
_cell.angle_gamma   90.00
#
_symmetry.space_group_name_H-M   'P 1'
#
loop_
_entity.id
_entity.type
_entity.pdbx_description
1 polymer ?
#
loop_
_entity_poly.entity_id
_entity_poly.type
_entity_poly.pdbx_seq_one_letter_code
_entity_poly.pdbx_strand_id
1 'polypeptide(L)'
;MSDKSISQEISKSSGLNFGTFFQVGLYPVTKGSKLILKYLDQATLIIAFDALIENVDRRQEDPNLLFSENTSDFIVYDHELAFSFVYQIGTNSINWGNRYEFIRQHIFFPAIKGKILDFSDFTNKLKNLDNKKIESILELPNEFECPHVNKIFNHLIDVRENCNNFKKGLKEVLA
;
A
#
# COMPACT_ATOMS: atom_id res chain seq x y z
N MET A 1 -18.39 33.26 2.99
CA MET A 1 -19.15 32.54 1.94
C MET A 1 -20.60 32.47 2.36
N SER A 2 -21.57 32.55 1.45
CA SER A 2 -23.00 32.54 1.79
C SER A 2 -23.58 31.14 1.67
N ASP A 3 -24.61 30.79 2.45
CA ASP A 3 -25.26 29.47 2.38
C ASP A 3 -25.75 29.11 0.98
N LYS A 4 -26.12 30.12 0.18
CA LYS A 4 -26.49 29.97 -1.23
C LYS A 4 -25.33 29.48 -2.11
N SER A 5 -24.11 29.94 -1.87
CA SER A 5 -22.95 29.48 -2.65
C SER A 5 -22.54 28.06 -2.27
N ILE A 6 -22.69 27.68 -1.00
CA ILE A 6 -22.40 26.31 -0.52
C ILE A 6 -23.45 25.33 -1.07
N SER A 7 -24.74 25.69 -1.00
CA SER A 7 -25.83 24.86 -1.54
C SER A 7 -25.69 24.62 -3.05
N GLN A 8 -25.26 25.63 -3.82
CA GLN A 8 -25.03 25.48 -5.25
C GLN A 8 -23.87 24.52 -5.56
N GLU A 9 -22.77 24.59 -4.81
CA GLU A 9 -21.66 23.64 -4.98
C GLU A 9 -22.06 22.20 -4.59
N ILE A 10 -22.76 22.01 -3.46
CA ILE A 10 -23.28 20.69 -3.05
C ILE A 10 -24.24 20.11 -4.09
N SER A 11 -25.10 20.95 -4.69
CA SER A 11 -26.03 20.50 -5.73
C SER A 11 -25.34 20.11 -7.04
N LYS A 12 -24.12 20.60 -7.29
CA LYS A 12 -23.27 20.16 -8.40
C LYS A 12 -22.48 18.90 -8.07
N SER A 13 -22.30 18.58 -6.79
CA SER A 13 -21.64 17.35 -6.32
C SER A 13 -22.52 16.10 -6.43
N SER A 14 -23.69 16.15 -7.08
CA SER A 14 -24.62 15.03 -7.24
C SER A 14 -24.17 13.96 -8.26
N GLY A 15 -22.87 13.85 -8.53
CA GLY A 15 -22.27 12.81 -9.37
C GLY A 15 -22.11 11.46 -8.64
N LEU A 16 -21.26 10.58 -9.19
CA LEU A 16 -20.86 9.35 -8.50
C LEU A 16 -20.09 9.74 -7.22
N ASN A 17 -20.58 9.29 -6.06
CA ASN A 17 -20.05 9.67 -4.76
C ASN A 17 -19.60 8.44 -3.97
N PHE A 18 -18.57 8.60 -3.14
CA PHE A 18 -18.13 7.57 -2.22
C PHE A 18 -19.04 7.52 -0.99
N GLY A 19 -19.51 6.32 -0.65
CA GLY A 19 -20.18 6.04 0.62
C GLY A 19 -19.22 5.33 1.58
N THR A 20 -19.39 5.55 2.87
CA THR A 20 -18.65 4.81 3.91
C THR A 20 -19.57 3.81 4.60
N PHE A 21 -19.03 2.65 4.96
CA PHE A 21 -19.71 1.66 5.79
C PHE A 21 -19.02 1.57 7.15
N PHE A 22 -19.80 1.66 8.23
CA PHE A 22 -19.27 1.52 9.57
C PHE A 22 -19.09 0.05 9.93
N GLN A 23 -17.85 -0.34 10.25
CA GLN A 23 -17.52 -1.69 10.65
C GLN A 23 -17.15 -1.74 12.14
N VAL A 24 -17.79 -2.66 12.88
CA VAL A 24 -17.56 -2.90 14.31
C VAL A 24 -16.47 -3.95 14.51
N GLY A 25 -15.76 -3.86 15.65
CA GLY A 25 -14.75 -4.86 16.04
C GLY A 25 -13.37 -4.63 15.40
N LEU A 26 -13.12 -3.39 14.98
CA LEU A 26 -11.83 -2.95 14.45
C LEU A 26 -11.10 -2.12 15.51
N TYR A 27 -9.81 -2.40 15.69
CA TYR A 27 -8.97 -1.70 16.65
C TYR A 27 -7.68 -1.20 15.99
N PRO A 28 -7.22 0.01 16.32
CA PRO A 28 -5.98 0.54 15.75
C PRO A 28 -4.78 -0.31 16.19
N VAL A 29 -3.91 -0.62 15.24
CA VAL A 29 -2.65 -1.32 15.52
C VAL A 29 -1.60 -0.29 15.88
N THR A 30 -1.06 -0.39 17.10
CA THR A 30 0.00 0.51 17.57
C THR A 30 1.38 -0.11 17.43
N LYS A 31 2.41 0.74 17.43
CA LYS A 31 3.81 0.34 17.49
C LYS A 31 4.05 -0.61 18.67
N GLY A 32 4.78 -1.70 18.40
CA GLY A 32 5.10 -2.71 19.41
C GLY A 32 3.95 -3.65 19.79
N SER A 33 2.82 -3.59 19.09
CA SER A 33 1.70 -4.51 19.31
C SER A 33 2.15 -5.98 19.15
N LYS A 34 1.80 -6.81 20.14
CA LYS A 34 2.03 -8.26 20.11
C LYS A 34 1.27 -8.94 18.97
N LEU A 35 0.23 -8.30 18.42
CA LEU A 35 -0.51 -8.79 17.26
C LEU A 35 0.40 -8.94 16.04
N ILE A 36 1.37 -8.05 15.85
CA ILE A 36 2.28 -8.09 14.70
C ILE A 36 3.08 -9.41 14.69
N LEU A 37 3.56 -9.85 15.85
CA LEU A 37 4.29 -11.12 15.96
C LEU A 37 3.36 -12.33 15.84
N LYS A 38 2.11 -12.23 16.31
CA LYS A 38 1.11 -13.29 16.19
C LYS A 38 0.68 -13.52 14.74
N TYR A 39 0.62 -12.46 13.94
CA TYR A 39 0.17 -12.47 12.55
C TYR A 39 1.33 -12.08 11.60
N LEU A 40 2.50 -12.67 11.83
CA LEU A 40 3.74 -12.31 11.12
C LEU A 40 3.63 -12.49 9.60
N ASP A 41 2.93 -13.52 9.14
CA ASP A 41 2.74 -13.77 7.71
C ASP A 41 1.92 -12.65 7.05
N GLN A 42 0.86 -12.17 7.70
CA GLN A 42 0.09 -11.03 7.21
C GLN A 42 0.92 -9.74 7.20
N ALA A 43 1.69 -9.49 8.26
CA ALA A 43 2.60 -8.35 8.33
C ALA A 43 3.66 -8.38 7.21
N THR A 44 4.16 -9.58 6.88
CA THR A 44 5.10 -9.82 5.78
C THR A 44 4.47 -9.57 4.42
N LEU A 45 3.21 -9.99 4.22
CA LEU A 45 2.48 -9.72 2.99
C LEU A 45 2.20 -8.23 2.81
N ILE A 46 1.78 -7.53 3.87
CA ILE A 46 1.48 -6.11 3.82
C ILE A 46 2.74 -5.30 3.54
N ILE A 47 3.87 -5.59 4.20
CA ILE A 47 5.10 -4.83 3.93
C ILE A 47 5.61 -5.03 2.50
N ALA A 48 5.42 -6.22 1.93
CA ALA A 48 5.70 -6.47 0.52
C ALA A 48 4.73 -5.72 -0.40
N PHE A 49 3.45 -5.64 -0.02
CA PHE A 49 2.45 -4.86 -0.74
C PHE A 49 2.78 -3.36 -0.73
N ASP A 50 3.07 -2.77 0.43
CA ASP A 50 3.45 -1.36 0.55
C ASP A 50 4.77 -1.06 -0.17
N ALA A 51 5.70 -2.01 -0.24
CA ALA A 51 6.89 -1.86 -1.08
C ALA A 51 6.58 -1.94 -2.59
N LEU A 52 5.64 -2.80 -2.99
CA LEU A 52 5.19 -2.90 -4.39
C LEU A 52 4.52 -1.60 -4.85
N ILE A 53 3.68 -0.99 -4.02
CA ILE A 53 3.00 0.27 -4.37
C ILE A 53 3.80 1.50 -3.92
N GLU A 54 4.95 1.35 -3.28
CA GLU A 54 5.72 2.45 -2.68
C GLU A 54 4.88 3.37 -1.78
N ASN A 55 4.14 2.77 -0.84
CA ASN A 55 3.37 3.51 0.15
C ASN A 55 4.28 3.97 1.30
N VAL A 56 4.65 5.23 1.26
CA VAL A 56 5.56 5.85 2.24
C VAL A 56 4.88 6.27 3.54
N ASP A 57 3.54 6.22 3.62
CA ASP A 57 2.80 6.78 4.75
C ASP A 57 2.49 5.77 5.85
N ARG A 58 2.58 4.46 5.57
CA ARG A 58 2.34 3.42 6.58
C ARG A 58 3.45 3.38 7.63
N ARG A 59 3.42 4.29 8.60
CA ARG A 59 4.54 4.58 9.52
C ARG A 59 4.22 4.13 10.94
N GLN A 60 5.24 4.10 11.78
CA GLN A 60 5.06 3.72 13.19
C GLN A 60 4.14 4.66 13.98
N GLU A 61 4.22 5.96 13.69
CA GLU A 61 3.43 6.99 14.37
C GLU A 61 2.07 7.22 13.68
N ASP A 62 1.95 6.81 12.41
CA ASP A 62 0.71 6.87 11.64
C ASP A 62 0.51 5.55 10.87
N PRO A 63 -0.03 4.52 11.53
CA PRO A 63 -0.02 3.17 10.97
C PRO A 63 -0.97 2.96 9.81
N ASN A 64 -2.03 3.77 9.69
CA ASN A 64 -3.13 3.55 8.74
C ASN A 64 -3.56 2.06 8.67
N LEU A 65 -3.60 1.43 9.84
CA LEU A 65 -3.74 -0.01 10.03
C LEU A 65 -4.69 -0.32 11.20
N LEU A 66 -5.72 -1.10 10.90
CA LEU A 66 -6.61 -1.68 11.91
C LEU A 66 -6.38 -3.19 12.01
N PHE A 67 -6.85 -3.78 13.09
CA PHE A 67 -6.98 -5.22 13.25
C PHE A 67 -8.42 -5.58 13.55
N SER A 68 -8.94 -6.57 12.81
CA SER A 68 -10.27 -7.14 12.98
C SER A 68 -10.16 -8.41 13.81
N GLU A 69 -10.70 -8.42 15.03
CA GLU A 69 -10.72 -9.64 15.84
C GLU A 69 -11.64 -10.72 15.23
N ASN A 70 -12.72 -10.28 14.56
CA ASN A 70 -13.72 -11.15 13.95
C ASN A 70 -13.13 -12.01 12.81
N THR A 71 -12.28 -11.41 11.98
CA THR A 71 -11.63 -12.12 10.86
C THR A 71 -10.19 -12.52 11.18
N SER A 72 -9.65 -12.02 12.30
CA SER A 72 -8.24 -12.18 12.67
C SER A 72 -7.27 -11.62 11.61
N ASP A 73 -7.65 -10.51 10.98
CA ASP A 73 -6.89 -9.90 9.90
C ASP A 73 -6.52 -8.45 10.15
N PHE A 74 -5.37 -8.05 9.61
CA PHE A 74 -5.02 -6.65 9.44
C PHE A 74 -5.82 -6.02 8.30
N ILE A 75 -6.32 -4.81 8.54
CA ILE A 75 -7.01 -3.99 7.54
C ILE A 75 -6.13 -2.76 7.27
N VAL A 76 -5.59 -2.71 6.07
CA VAL A 76 -4.87 -1.53 5.56
C VAL A 76 -5.89 -0.54 5.01
N TYR A 77 -5.77 0.71 5.42
CA TYR A 77 -6.54 1.82 4.87
C TYR A 77 -5.60 2.99 4.57
N ASP A 78 -6.17 4.06 4.04
CA ASP A 78 -5.48 5.31 3.70
C ASP A 78 -4.20 5.11 2.86
N HIS A 79 -4.42 5.05 1.54
CA HIS A 79 -3.35 4.86 0.55
C HIS A 79 -3.04 6.17 -0.19
N GLU A 80 -3.30 7.33 0.41
CA GLU A 80 -3.15 8.64 -0.26
C GLU A 80 -1.73 8.90 -0.78
N LEU A 81 -0.70 8.38 -0.10
CA LEU A 81 0.71 8.47 -0.53
C LEU A 81 1.24 7.17 -1.15
N ALA A 82 0.36 6.28 -1.61
CA ALA A 82 0.75 5.19 -2.48
C ALA A 82 1.18 5.70 -3.86
N PHE A 83 2.00 4.90 -4.53
CA PHE A 83 2.64 5.21 -5.80
C PHE A 83 3.46 6.49 -5.74
N SER A 84 4.14 6.75 -4.62
CA SER A 84 4.83 8.01 -4.34
C SER A 84 5.85 8.43 -5.41
N PHE A 85 6.43 7.46 -6.13
CA PHE A 85 7.29 7.67 -7.30
C PHE A 85 6.63 8.47 -8.44
N VAL A 86 5.29 8.47 -8.56
CA VAL A 86 4.60 9.27 -9.59
C VAL A 86 4.84 10.76 -9.37
N TYR A 87 4.89 11.18 -8.10
CA TYR A 87 5.13 12.54 -7.63
C TYR A 87 6.60 12.82 -7.24
N GLN A 88 7.51 11.86 -7.51
CA GLN A 88 8.91 11.93 -7.08
C GLN A 88 9.07 12.09 -5.55
N ILE A 89 8.10 11.59 -4.79
CA ILE A 89 8.14 11.54 -3.34
C ILE A 89 8.85 10.22 -2.97
N GLY A 90 10.01 10.31 -2.32
CA GLY A 90 10.84 9.15 -1.95
C GLY A 90 12.13 9.02 -2.76
N THR A 91 12.71 7.82 -2.81
CA THR A 91 14.01 7.55 -3.44
C THR A 91 13.86 6.93 -4.83
N ASN A 92 14.21 7.66 -5.89
CA ASN A 92 14.25 7.14 -7.26
C ASN A 92 15.53 6.32 -7.53
N SER A 93 15.83 5.35 -6.68
CA SER A 93 17.06 4.55 -6.80
C SER A 93 16.88 3.37 -7.75
N ILE A 94 17.86 3.17 -8.63
CA ILE A 94 17.98 1.94 -9.45
C ILE A 94 18.38 0.74 -8.57
N ASN A 95 18.97 1.00 -7.39
CA ASN A 95 19.27 -0.04 -6.42
C ASN A 95 18.01 -0.38 -5.62
N TRP A 96 17.58 -1.64 -5.71
CA TRP A 96 16.35 -2.15 -5.09
C TRP A 96 16.33 -2.01 -3.56
N GLY A 97 17.46 -2.19 -2.86
CA GLY A 97 17.52 -1.97 -1.41
C GLY A 97 17.29 -0.50 -1.05
N ASN A 98 18.00 0.41 -1.73
CA ASN A 98 17.88 1.86 -1.50
C ASN A 98 16.49 2.42 -1.86
N ARG A 99 15.82 1.81 -2.85
CA ARG A 99 14.44 2.12 -3.24
C ARG A 99 13.45 1.91 -2.09
N TYR A 100 13.74 0.95 -1.20
CA TYR A 100 12.84 0.58 -0.12
C TYR A 100 13.27 1.09 1.25
N GLU A 101 14.20 2.05 1.34
CA GLU A 101 14.67 2.59 2.63
C GLU A 101 13.54 3.19 3.50
N PHE A 102 12.46 3.68 2.89
CA PHE A 102 11.28 4.16 3.62
C PHE A 102 10.63 3.06 4.49
N ILE A 103 10.81 1.78 4.14
CA ILE A 103 10.32 0.63 4.91
C ILE A 103 10.89 0.61 6.34
N ARG A 104 12.04 1.24 6.60
CA ARG A 104 12.58 1.35 7.96
C ARG A 104 11.66 2.12 8.92
N GLN A 105 10.82 3.00 8.39
CA GLN A 105 9.84 3.77 9.15
C GLN A 105 8.50 3.02 9.31
N HIS A 106 8.36 1.88 8.65
CA HIS A 106 7.12 1.12 8.58
C HIS A 106 6.67 0.59 9.96
N ILE A 107 5.36 0.55 10.21
CA ILE A 107 4.80 0.06 11.49
C ILE A 107 5.29 -1.34 11.88
N PHE A 108 5.40 -2.24 10.91
CA PHE A 108 5.86 -3.62 11.13
C PHE A 108 7.38 -3.75 11.26
N PHE A 109 8.16 -2.78 10.80
CA PHE A 109 9.61 -2.89 10.72
C PHE A 109 10.27 -3.30 12.05
N PRO A 110 9.97 -2.68 13.20
CA PRO A 110 10.60 -3.04 14.48
C PRO A 110 10.35 -4.50 14.89
N ALA A 111 9.22 -5.07 14.50
CA ALA A 111 8.85 -6.43 14.88
C ALA A 111 9.42 -7.49 13.95
N ILE A 112 9.70 -7.14 12.67
CA ILE A 112 10.10 -8.10 11.65
C ILE A 112 11.58 -8.02 11.25
N LYS A 113 12.26 -6.91 11.56
CA LYS A 113 13.68 -6.72 11.26
C LYS A 113 14.52 -7.89 11.81
N GLY A 114 15.43 -8.39 10.99
CA GLY A 114 16.35 -9.48 11.34
C GLY A 114 15.70 -10.88 11.41
N LYS A 115 14.40 -11.00 11.10
CA LYS A 115 13.73 -12.30 11.02
C LYS A 115 13.91 -12.95 9.65
N ILE A 116 13.86 -14.27 9.64
CA ILE A 116 13.76 -15.04 8.40
C ILE A 116 12.31 -14.97 7.92
N LEU A 117 12.06 -14.11 6.93
CA LEU A 117 10.73 -13.92 6.35
C LEU A 117 10.62 -14.66 5.02
N ASP A 118 9.46 -15.29 4.80
CA ASP A 118 9.13 -15.91 3.53
C ASP A 118 8.23 -15.01 2.68
N PHE A 119 8.78 -14.56 1.54
CA PHE A 119 8.06 -13.76 0.54
C PHE A 119 7.58 -14.62 -0.64
N SER A 120 7.73 -15.95 -0.58
CA SER A 120 7.48 -16.82 -1.73
C SER A 120 6.04 -16.71 -2.23
N ASP A 121 5.06 -16.75 -1.33
CA ASP A 121 3.65 -16.57 -1.68
C ASP A 121 3.36 -15.25 -2.37
N PHE A 122 3.90 -14.14 -1.85
CA PHE A 122 3.74 -12.83 -2.46
C PHE A 122 4.38 -12.80 -3.86
N THR A 123 5.61 -13.28 -3.98
CA THR A 123 6.33 -13.27 -5.27
C THR A 123 5.68 -14.17 -6.32
N ASN A 124 5.06 -15.28 -5.90
CA ASN A 124 4.30 -16.16 -6.79
C ASN A 124 3.03 -15.46 -7.29
N LYS A 125 2.29 -14.78 -6.40
CA LYS A 125 1.13 -13.95 -6.78
C LYS A 125 1.52 -12.82 -7.73
N LEU A 126 2.61 -12.12 -7.45
CA LEU A 126 3.13 -11.05 -8.29
C LEU A 126 3.50 -11.55 -9.70
N LYS A 127 4.21 -12.67 -9.81
CA LYS A 127 4.56 -13.28 -11.11
C LYS A 127 3.35 -13.69 -11.94
N ASN A 128 2.27 -14.10 -11.27
CA ASN A 128 1.01 -14.48 -11.92
C ASN A 128 0.10 -13.29 -12.23
N LEU A 129 0.49 -12.06 -11.90
CA LEU A 129 -0.26 -10.86 -12.22
C LEU A 129 -0.03 -10.48 -13.69
N ASP A 130 -0.88 -10.98 -14.59
CA ASP A 130 -0.77 -10.71 -16.02
C ASP A 130 -1.16 -9.27 -16.39
N ASN A 131 -0.81 -8.85 -17.62
CA ASN A 131 -1.08 -7.48 -18.07
C ASN A 131 -2.57 -7.13 -18.06
N LYS A 132 -3.45 -8.08 -18.41
CA LYS A 132 -4.90 -7.86 -18.44
C LYS A 132 -5.43 -7.59 -17.04
N LYS A 133 -4.90 -8.29 -16.03
CA LYS A 133 -5.28 -8.09 -14.64
C LYS A 133 -4.80 -6.73 -14.13
N ILE A 134 -3.58 -6.31 -14.49
CA ILE A 134 -3.08 -4.98 -14.17
C ILE A 134 -3.94 -3.91 -14.84
N GLU A 135 -4.25 -4.05 -16.14
CA GLU A 135 -5.17 -3.16 -16.86
C GLU A 135 -6.50 -3.06 -16.13
N SER A 136 -7.12 -4.19 -15.75
CA SER A 136 -8.40 -4.20 -15.02
C SER A 136 -8.35 -3.53 -13.64
N ILE A 137 -7.20 -3.59 -12.95
CA ILE A 137 -7.03 -2.92 -11.65
C ILE A 137 -6.92 -1.41 -11.83
N LEU A 138 -6.38 -0.97 -12.97
CA LEU A 138 -6.16 0.43 -13.30
C LEU A 138 -7.32 1.04 -14.11
N GLU A 139 -8.38 0.28 -14.37
CA GLU A 139 -9.62 0.81 -14.95
C GLU A 139 -10.25 1.80 -13.97
N LEU A 140 -10.33 3.05 -14.39
CA LEU A 140 -10.98 4.13 -13.65
C LEU A 140 -12.28 4.52 -14.37
N PRO A 141 -13.32 4.96 -13.64
CA PRO A 141 -14.43 5.69 -14.23
C PRO A 141 -13.95 6.79 -15.19
N ASN A 142 -14.67 6.98 -16.30
CA ASN A 142 -14.26 7.90 -17.37
C ASN A 142 -14.11 9.35 -16.89
N GLU A 143 -14.82 9.72 -15.83
CA GLU A 143 -14.77 11.02 -15.17
C GLU A 143 -13.53 11.23 -14.28
N PHE A 144 -12.78 10.17 -13.96
CA PHE A 144 -11.57 10.27 -13.15
C PHE A 144 -10.34 10.36 -14.06
N GLU A 145 -9.85 11.59 -14.22
CA GLU A 145 -8.58 11.83 -14.90
C GLU A 145 -7.39 11.40 -14.01
N CYS A 146 -6.61 10.44 -14.47
CA CYS A 146 -5.34 10.08 -13.84
C CYS A 146 -4.21 10.09 -14.89
N PRO A 147 -3.37 11.14 -14.93
CA PRO A 147 -2.28 11.23 -15.91
C PRO A 147 -1.15 10.22 -15.65
N HIS A 148 -1.20 9.49 -14.53
CA HIS A 148 -0.14 8.60 -14.07
C HIS A 148 -0.41 7.11 -14.29
N VAL A 149 -1.56 6.72 -14.87
CA VAL A 149 -1.92 5.31 -15.09
C VAL A 149 -0.82 4.55 -15.81
N ASN A 150 -0.28 5.09 -16.91
CA ASN A 150 0.80 4.44 -17.66
C ASN A 150 2.09 4.29 -16.84
N LYS A 151 2.40 5.25 -15.97
CA LYS A 151 3.58 5.20 -15.10
C LYS A 151 3.41 4.12 -14.03
N ILE A 152 2.22 4.00 -13.45
CA ILE A 152 1.87 2.93 -12.48
C ILE A 152 1.88 1.56 -13.16
N PHE A 153 1.28 1.44 -14.35
CA PHE A 153 1.28 0.20 -15.13
C PHE A 153 2.71 -0.30 -15.42
N ASN A 154 3.55 0.58 -15.94
CA ASN A 154 4.95 0.26 -16.25
C ASN A 154 5.74 -0.13 -14.99
N HIS A 155 5.48 0.54 -13.87
CA HIS A 155 6.08 0.18 -12.58
C HIS A 155 5.67 -1.21 -12.13
N LEU A 156 4.38 -1.56 -12.18
CA LEU A 156 3.89 -2.88 -11.77
C LEU A 156 4.48 -3.99 -12.66
N ILE A 157 4.62 -3.74 -13.97
CA ILE A 157 5.33 -4.64 -14.88
C ILE A 157 6.81 -4.74 -14.49
N ASP A 158 7.51 -3.62 -14.29
CA ASP A 158 8.93 -3.62 -13.95
C ASP A 158 9.20 -4.44 -12.67
N VAL A 159 8.41 -4.24 -11.62
CA VAL A 159 8.54 -4.99 -10.37
C VAL A 159 8.22 -6.48 -10.55
N ARG A 160 7.24 -6.82 -11.40
CA ARG A 160 6.93 -8.22 -11.75
C ARG A 160 8.09 -8.89 -12.50
N GLU A 161 8.61 -8.26 -13.55
CA GLU A 161 9.72 -8.81 -14.35
C GLU A 161 11.00 -8.91 -13.52
N ASN A 162 11.20 -8.00 -12.57
CA ASN A 162 12.33 -7.99 -11.64
C ASN A 162 12.00 -8.58 -10.27
N CYS A 163 11.01 -9.48 -10.16
CA CYS A 163 10.50 -10.00 -8.89
C CYS A 163 11.58 -10.60 -7.96
N ASN A 164 12.65 -11.19 -8.51
CA ASN A 164 13.77 -11.67 -7.71
C ASN A 164 14.58 -10.52 -7.10
N ASN A 165 14.81 -9.43 -7.84
CA ASN A 165 15.49 -8.24 -7.35
C ASN A 165 14.63 -7.48 -6.32
N PHE A 166 13.32 -7.41 -6.56
CA PHE A 166 12.33 -6.94 -5.59
C PHE A 166 12.44 -7.68 -4.25
N LYS A 167 12.38 -9.02 -4.29
CA LYS A 167 12.53 -9.88 -3.10
C LYS A 167 13.87 -9.64 -2.40
N LYS A 168 14.94 -9.49 -3.17
CA LYS A 168 16.29 -9.24 -2.63
C LYS A 168 16.36 -7.88 -1.94
N GLY A 169 15.91 -6.80 -2.57
CA GLY A 169 15.90 -5.45 -2.00
C GLY A 169 15.08 -5.36 -0.71
N LEU A 170 13.92 -6.02 -0.67
CA LEU A 170 13.13 -6.15 0.56
C LEU A 170 13.89 -6.87 1.67
N LYS A 171 14.58 -7.97 1.36
CA LYS A 171 15.41 -8.67 2.34
C LYS A 171 16.59 -7.83 2.82
N GLU A 172 17.20 -7.02 1.95
CA GLU A 172 18.30 -6.13 2.31
C GLU A 172 17.87 -5.04 3.29
N VAL A 173 16.71 -4.41 3.09
CA VAL A 173 16.24 -3.37 4.02
C VAL A 173 15.80 -3.95 5.37
N LEU A 174 15.28 -5.19 5.37
CA LEU A 174 14.77 -5.90 6.55
C LEU A 174 15.82 -6.68 7.33
N ALA A 175 17.05 -6.79 6.81
CA ALA A 175 18.17 -7.44 7.48
C ALA A 175 18.58 -6.74 8.79
#